data_AF-A0A2A9KEW2-F1
#
_entry.id   AF-A0A2A9KEW2-F1
#
_cell.length_a   1.000
_cell.length_b   1.000
_cell.length_c   1.000
_cell.angle_alpha   90.00
_cell.angle_beta   90.00
_cell.angle_gamma   90.00
#
_symmetry.space_group_name_H-M   'P 1'
#
loop_
_entity.id
_entity.type
_entity.pdbx_description
1 polymer ?
#
loop_
_entity_poly.entity_id
_entity_poly.type
_entity_poly.pdbx_seq_one_letter_code
_entity_poly.pdbx_strand_id
1 'polypeptide(L)'
;MKFLRLIAFAAIIFSQGTEAVAAPGIADIAIIKDSGFVDLDLTMTDAKASFSTALTAHAAGMIDGELAGFAIDILPTWKQQSNGNRVYSTSWGGIRLRSLGKESDRFLALLARLYGIQANDFPMAQKIEFQAVSLQGDPALPDNGPVKMKLFFEGKTEAAYAEVYVNIDLKKGRLEFHEKDPGYRDALIDALRQGS
;
A
#
# COMPACT_ATOMS: atom_id res chain seq x y z
N MET A 1 -81.38 -8.80 -14.29
CA MET A 1 -80.41 -9.40 -13.35
C MET A 1 -79.49 -10.35 -14.10
N LYS A 2 -78.24 -9.95 -14.36
CA LYS A 2 -77.17 -10.83 -14.84
C LYS A 2 -75.96 -10.55 -13.95
N PHE A 3 -75.50 -11.60 -13.28
CA PHE A 3 -74.44 -11.55 -12.27
C PHE A 3 -73.06 -11.32 -12.92
N LEU A 4 -72.32 -10.39 -12.31
CA LEU A 4 -70.91 -10.08 -12.57
C LEU A 4 -70.04 -11.22 -12.02
N ARG A 5 -69.18 -11.84 -12.83
CA ARG A 5 -68.13 -12.75 -12.37
C ARG A 5 -66.82 -11.98 -12.24
N LEU A 6 -66.37 -11.80 -11.00
CA LEU A 6 -65.06 -11.26 -10.67
C LEU A 6 -64.04 -12.41 -10.75
N ILE A 7 -63.03 -12.29 -11.63
CA ILE A 7 -61.88 -13.21 -11.67
C ILE A 7 -60.76 -12.53 -10.89
N ALA A 8 -60.37 -13.11 -9.76
CA ALA A 8 -59.19 -12.69 -9.00
C ALA A 8 -57.94 -13.28 -9.64
N PHE A 9 -57.04 -12.43 -10.13
CA PHE A 9 -55.67 -12.82 -10.49
C PHE A 9 -54.80 -12.70 -9.24
N ALA A 10 -54.34 -13.84 -8.71
CA ALA A 10 -53.27 -13.86 -7.71
C ALA A 10 -51.93 -13.64 -8.43
N ALA A 11 -51.29 -12.49 -8.20
CA ALA A 11 -49.92 -12.26 -8.64
C ALA A 11 -48.96 -13.00 -7.69
N ILE A 12 -48.33 -14.07 -8.20
CA ILE A 12 -47.22 -14.72 -7.51
C ILE A 12 -45.98 -13.85 -7.77
N ILE A 13 -45.59 -13.07 -6.77
CA ILE A 13 -44.33 -12.33 -6.78
C ILE A 13 -43.23 -13.33 -6.41
N PHE A 14 -42.47 -13.79 -7.40
CA PHE A 14 -41.17 -14.43 -7.13
C PHE A 14 -40.17 -13.35 -6.74
N SER A 15 -39.99 -13.17 -5.43
CA SER A 15 -38.82 -12.48 -4.89
C SER A 15 -37.63 -13.41 -5.05
N GLN A 16 -36.92 -13.31 -6.18
CA GLN A 16 -35.55 -13.81 -6.26
C GLN A 16 -34.73 -12.91 -5.36
N GLY A 17 -34.46 -13.37 -4.14
CA GLY A 17 -33.45 -12.77 -3.29
C GLY A 17 -32.12 -12.87 -4.03
N THR A 18 -31.66 -11.78 -4.61
CA THR A 18 -30.24 -11.59 -4.89
C THR A 18 -29.53 -11.66 -3.55
N GLU A 19 -29.01 -12.83 -3.20
CA GLU A 19 -27.89 -12.90 -2.27
C GLU A 19 -26.77 -12.08 -2.91
N ALA A 20 -26.54 -10.89 -2.36
CA ALA A 20 -25.31 -10.17 -2.62
C ALA A 20 -24.19 -11.10 -2.20
N VAL A 21 -23.46 -11.64 -3.17
CA VAL A 21 -22.16 -12.26 -2.92
C VAL A 21 -21.33 -11.18 -2.24
N ALA A 22 -21.06 -11.33 -0.95
CA ALA A 22 -20.21 -10.39 -0.22
C ALA A 22 -18.91 -10.26 -1.01
N ALA A 23 -18.56 -9.04 -1.42
CA ALA A 23 -17.24 -8.78 -1.96
C ALA A 23 -16.22 -9.38 -0.96
N PRO A 24 -15.20 -10.12 -1.42
CA PRO A 24 -14.21 -10.68 -0.52
C PRO A 24 -13.68 -9.53 0.35
N GLY A 25 -13.89 -9.62 1.66
CA GLY A 25 -13.46 -8.60 2.61
C GLY A 25 -11.96 -8.38 2.50
N ILE A 26 -11.51 -7.17 2.82
CA ILE A 26 -10.07 -6.88 2.91
C ILE A 26 -9.47 -7.80 3.97
N ALA A 27 -8.39 -8.50 3.63
CA ALA A 27 -7.72 -9.44 4.53
C ALA A 27 -6.95 -8.70 5.65
N ASP A 28 -6.60 -9.41 6.71
CA ASP A 28 -5.68 -8.93 7.74
C ASP A 28 -4.31 -8.59 7.12
N ILE A 29 -3.60 -7.62 7.71
CA ILE A 29 -2.19 -7.39 7.34
C ILE A 29 -1.37 -8.62 7.74
N ALA A 30 -0.67 -9.22 6.79
CA ALA A 30 0.23 -10.32 7.11
C ALA A 30 1.50 -9.76 7.75
N ILE A 31 1.73 -10.09 9.01
CA ILE A 31 2.92 -9.70 9.77
C ILE A 31 3.88 -10.88 9.80
N ILE A 32 5.03 -10.72 9.17
CA ILE A 32 6.06 -11.75 9.08
C ILE A 32 7.26 -11.29 9.90
N LYS A 33 7.73 -12.15 10.81
CA LYS A 33 8.90 -11.89 11.64
C LYS A 33 9.92 -12.98 11.41
N ASP A 34 11.08 -12.62 10.91
CA ASP A 34 12.18 -13.56 10.67
C ASP A 34 13.50 -12.91 11.08
N SER A 35 14.29 -13.60 11.90
CA SER A 35 15.67 -13.21 12.23
C SER A 35 15.81 -11.76 12.74
N GLY A 36 14.78 -11.25 13.42
CA GLY A 36 14.73 -9.89 13.95
C GLY A 36 14.15 -8.84 12.99
N PHE A 37 13.89 -9.19 11.73
CA PHE A 37 13.22 -8.34 10.74
C PHE A 37 11.70 -8.42 10.87
N VAL A 38 11.01 -7.35 10.49
CA VAL A 38 9.55 -7.26 10.46
C VAL A 38 9.08 -6.81 9.09
N ASP A 39 8.27 -7.66 8.46
CA ASP A 39 7.68 -7.43 7.15
C ASP A 39 6.17 -7.36 7.26
N LEU A 40 5.57 -6.45 6.50
CA LEU A 40 4.12 -6.26 6.45
C LEU A 40 3.63 -6.37 5.01
N ASP A 41 2.72 -7.30 4.76
CA ASP A 41 2.05 -7.41 3.47
C ASP A 41 0.60 -6.93 3.57
N LEU A 42 0.24 -6.03 2.66
CA LEU A 42 -1.07 -5.39 2.57
C LEU A 42 -1.77 -5.81 1.27
N THR A 43 -3.10 -5.81 1.32
CA THR A 43 -3.94 -5.97 0.14
C THR A 43 -4.06 -4.63 -0.58
N MET A 44 -3.82 -4.62 -1.88
CA MET A 44 -4.07 -3.45 -2.71
C MET A 44 -5.57 -3.34 -3.00
N THR A 45 -6.21 -2.28 -2.51
CA THR A 45 -7.67 -2.09 -2.55
C THR A 45 -8.12 -1.19 -3.71
N ASP A 46 -7.21 -0.36 -4.23
CA ASP A 46 -7.40 0.44 -5.43
C ASP A 46 -6.05 0.63 -6.13
N ALA A 47 -6.06 0.72 -7.46
CA ALA A 47 -4.87 0.93 -8.28
C ALA A 47 -5.26 1.63 -9.58
N LYS A 48 -4.64 2.79 -9.84
CA LYS A 48 -4.93 3.62 -11.01
C LYS A 48 -3.64 4.23 -11.56
N ALA A 49 -3.42 4.08 -12.86
CA ALA A 49 -2.39 4.84 -13.56
C ALA A 49 -2.93 6.21 -14.00
N SER A 50 -2.06 7.21 -14.12
CA SER A 50 -2.41 8.51 -14.69
C SER A 50 -1.27 9.07 -15.53
N PHE A 51 -1.51 10.16 -16.27
CA PHE A 51 -0.42 10.85 -16.99
C PHE A 51 0.63 11.44 -16.06
N SER A 52 0.26 11.80 -14.82
CA SER A 52 1.14 12.43 -13.84
C SER A 52 1.77 11.45 -12.84
N THR A 53 1.31 10.21 -12.80
CA THR A 53 1.78 9.14 -11.90
C THR A 53 1.75 7.81 -12.64
N ALA A 54 2.87 7.10 -12.69
CA ALA A 54 2.92 5.78 -13.32
C ALA A 54 1.94 4.80 -12.65
N LEU A 55 1.75 4.95 -11.33
CA LEU A 55 0.75 4.24 -10.56
C LEU A 55 0.42 5.05 -9.31
N THR A 56 -0.86 5.07 -8.95
CA THR A 56 -1.35 5.39 -7.60
C THR A 56 -2.07 4.15 -7.09
N ALA A 57 -1.64 3.61 -5.97
CA ALA A 57 -2.27 2.45 -5.33
C ALA A 57 -2.61 2.76 -3.87
N HIS A 58 -3.73 2.24 -3.40
CA HIS A 58 -4.09 2.21 -1.99
C HIS A 58 -3.88 0.78 -1.50
N ALA A 59 -3.12 0.62 -0.42
CA ALA A 59 -2.87 -0.69 0.17
C ALA A 59 -3.27 -0.67 1.65
N ALA A 60 -4.08 -1.65 2.03
CA ALA A 60 -4.67 -1.76 3.35
C ALA A 60 -4.78 -3.21 3.80
N GLY A 61 -4.91 -3.39 5.10
CA GLY A 61 -5.37 -4.63 5.71
C GLY A 61 -6.04 -4.35 7.05
N MET A 62 -6.68 -5.37 7.60
CA MET A 62 -7.33 -5.28 8.90
C MET A 62 -6.32 -5.46 10.04
N ILE A 63 -6.49 -4.69 11.12
CA ILE A 63 -5.84 -4.85 12.42
C ILE A 63 -6.90 -4.62 13.49
N ASP A 64 -7.11 -5.59 14.38
CA ASP A 64 -8.06 -5.46 15.49
C ASP A 64 -9.47 -4.98 15.05
N GLY A 65 -9.89 -5.36 13.83
CA GLY A 65 -11.19 -4.99 13.26
C GLY A 65 -11.25 -3.60 12.60
N GLU A 66 -10.13 -2.88 12.51
CA GLU A 66 -10.03 -1.60 11.82
C GLU A 66 -9.07 -1.65 10.63
N LEU A 67 -9.34 -0.84 9.60
CA LEU A 67 -8.44 -0.72 8.45
C LEU A 67 -7.18 0.08 8.81
N ALA A 68 -6.04 -0.45 8.39
CA ALA A 68 -4.75 0.21 8.44
C ALA A 68 -4.05 0.08 7.09
N GLY A 69 -3.46 1.17 6.61
CA GLY A 69 -2.97 1.25 5.24
C GLY A 69 -2.51 2.64 4.84
N PHE A 70 -2.05 2.77 3.62
CA PHE A 70 -1.60 4.04 3.04
C PHE A 70 -1.72 4.03 1.52
N ALA A 71 -1.60 5.21 0.91
CA ALA A 71 -1.47 5.31 -0.53
C ALA A 71 0.00 5.45 -0.94
N ILE A 72 0.35 4.83 -2.06
CA ILE A 72 1.65 4.97 -2.72
C ILE A 72 1.45 5.52 -4.14
N ASP A 73 2.28 6.49 -4.51
CA ASP A 73 2.41 6.97 -5.88
C ASP A 73 3.80 6.63 -6.41
N ILE A 74 3.85 5.95 -7.55
CA ILE A 74 5.07 5.82 -8.36
C ILE A 74 5.15 7.04 -9.29
N LEU A 75 6.15 7.90 -9.06
CA LEU A 75 6.29 9.15 -9.83
C LEU A 75 6.90 8.87 -11.21
N PRO A 76 6.59 9.67 -12.25
CA PRO A 76 7.08 9.48 -13.61
C PRO A 76 8.53 9.99 -13.79
N THR A 77 9.38 9.77 -12.80
CA THR A 77 10.76 10.28 -12.75
C THR A 77 11.82 9.21 -12.95
N TRP A 78 11.40 7.96 -13.23
CA TRP A 78 12.28 6.81 -13.36
C TRP A 78 13.18 6.91 -14.58
N LYS A 79 14.50 6.85 -14.33
CA LYS A 79 15.53 6.89 -15.36
C LYS A 79 16.48 5.73 -15.17
N GLN A 80 16.80 5.04 -16.26
CA GLN A 80 17.82 4.02 -16.29
C GLN A 80 19.19 4.68 -16.04
N GLN A 81 19.94 4.16 -15.08
CA GLN A 81 21.32 4.55 -14.83
C GLN A 81 22.23 3.36 -15.13
N SER A 82 23.24 3.62 -15.96
CA SER A 82 24.30 2.64 -16.23
C SER A 82 25.27 2.63 -15.07
N ASN A 83 25.42 1.49 -14.40
CA ASN A 83 26.43 1.28 -13.38
C ASN A 83 27.75 0.80 -13.99
N GLY A 84 28.32 1.59 -14.92
CA GLY A 84 29.60 1.30 -15.58
C GLY A 84 29.60 -0.04 -16.32
N ASN A 85 30.59 -0.90 -16.03
CA ASN A 85 30.80 -2.21 -16.68
C ASN A 85 29.81 -3.33 -16.27
N ARG A 86 28.75 -3.02 -15.52
CA ARG A 86 27.76 -4.04 -15.09
C ARG A 86 26.68 -4.21 -16.14
N VAL A 87 26.36 -5.47 -16.44
CA VAL A 87 25.35 -5.90 -17.44
C VAL A 87 23.91 -5.50 -17.04
N TYR A 88 23.67 -5.18 -15.77
CA TYR A 88 22.37 -4.78 -15.27
C TYR A 88 22.30 -3.27 -15.08
N SER A 89 21.32 -2.65 -15.71
CA SER A 89 20.95 -1.27 -15.45
C SER A 89 19.96 -1.17 -14.31
N THR A 90 20.24 -0.30 -13.35
CA THR A 90 19.27 0.05 -12.29
C THR A 90 18.50 1.29 -12.72
N SER A 91 17.17 1.29 -12.53
CA SER A 91 16.36 2.49 -12.71
C SER A 91 16.19 3.20 -11.39
N TRP A 92 16.29 4.53 -11.41
CA TRP A 92 16.13 5.39 -10.24
C TRP A 92 15.01 6.39 -10.45
N GLY A 93 14.19 6.62 -9.44
CA GLY A 93 13.05 7.53 -9.51
C GLY A 93 12.55 7.93 -8.14
N GLY A 94 11.38 8.55 -8.10
CA GLY A 94 10.73 9.01 -6.88
C GLY A 94 9.51 8.16 -6.54
N ILE A 95 9.35 7.88 -5.26
CA ILE A 95 8.13 7.32 -4.67
C ILE A 95 7.56 8.32 -3.70
N ARG A 96 6.23 8.38 -3.62
CA ARG A 96 5.53 9.16 -2.60
C ARG A 96 4.59 8.27 -1.83
N LEU A 97 4.68 8.30 -0.50
CA LEU A 97 3.64 7.78 0.37
C LEU A 97 2.71 8.92 0.78
N ARG A 98 1.41 8.64 0.87
CA ARG A 98 0.38 9.59 1.29
C ARG A 98 -0.48 9.00 2.38
N SER A 99 -0.78 9.81 3.38
CA SER A 99 -1.71 9.45 4.45
C SER A 99 -3.15 9.43 3.92
N LEU A 100 -3.92 8.44 4.37
CA LEU A 100 -5.37 8.32 4.21
C LEU A 100 -6.10 8.75 5.50
N GLY A 101 -5.42 9.50 6.38
CA GLY A 101 -5.91 9.88 7.70
C GLY A 101 -5.76 8.73 8.70
N LYS A 102 -6.82 8.43 9.45
CA LYS A 102 -6.78 7.45 10.55
C LYS A 102 -6.32 6.05 10.13
N GLU A 103 -6.57 5.65 8.88
CA GLU A 103 -6.08 4.39 8.34
C GLU A 103 -4.54 4.35 8.33
N SER A 104 -3.91 5.44 7.93
CA SER A 104 -2.44 5.56 7.91
C SER A 104 -1.84 5.80 9.28
N ASP A 105 -2.55 6.49 10.15
CA ASP A 105 -2.15 6.64 11.56
C ASP A 105 -2.09 5.26 12.25
N ARG A 106 -3.07 4.38 11.99
CA ARG A 106 -3.06 3.00 12.50
C ARG A 106 -1.94 2.15 11.91
N PHE A 107 -1.64 2.31 10.62
CA PHE A 107 -0.49 1.63 10.01
C PHE A 107 0.82 2.05 10.68
N LEU A 108 1.03 3.35 10.87
CA LEU A 108 2.22 3.86 11.56
C LEU A 108 2.30 3.38 13.01
N ALA A 109 1.18 3.37 13.73
CA ALA A 109 1.10 2.86 15.09
C ALA A 109 1.43 1.36 15.17
N LEU A 110 0.92 0.56 14.21
CA LEU A 110 1.29 -0.86 14.11
C LEU A 110 2.79 -1.02 13.92
N LEU A 111 3.37 -0.29 12.96
CA LEU A 111 4.78 -0.39 12.62
C LEU A 111 5.66 -0.05 13.83
N ALA A 112 5.37 1.06 14.52
CA ALA A 112 6.08 1.46 15.73
C ALA A 112 5.98 0.40 16.84
N ARG A 113 4.78 -0.15 17.07
CA ARG A 113 4.55 -1.23 18.04
C ARG A 113 5.38 -2.47 17.71
N LEU A 114 5.46 -2.86 16.43
CA LEU A 114 6.25 -4.01 15.99
C LEU A 114 7.76 -3.78 16.11
N TYR A 115 8.19 -2.53 15.94
CA TYR A 115 9.58 -2.10 16.13
C TYR A 115 9.98 -1.88 17.59
N GLY A 116 9.03 -1.97 18.53
CA GLY A 116 9.29 -1.69 19.94
C GLY A 116 9.48 -0.21 20.26
N ILE A 117 9.07 0.67 19.34
CA ILE A 117 9.14 2.12 19.49
C ILE A 117 7.84 2.57 20.15
N GLN A 118 7.96 3.36 21.21
CA GLN A 118 6.81 3.99 21.84
C GLN A 118 6.29 5.09 20.91
N ALA A 119 5.38 4.74 20.02
CA ALA A 119 4.58 5.74 19.32
C ALA A 119 3.63 6.37 20.32
N ASN A 120 3.82 7.65 20.61
CA ASN A 120 2.68 8.46 21.06
C ASN A 120 1.73 8.60 19.85
N ASP A 121 0.44 8.83 20.06
CA ASP A 121 -0.64 8.89 19.05
C ASP A 121 -0.46 10.00 17.97
N PHE A 122 0.68 10.03 17.29
CA PHE A 122 1.01 11.00 16.27
C PHE A 122 0.56 10.51 14.91
N PRO A 123 -0.05 11.40 14.10
CA PRO A 123 -0.53 11.03 12.78
C PRO A 123 0.62 10.81 11.81
N MET A 124 0.40 9.95 10.80
CA MET A 124 1.29 9.83 9.65
C MET A 124 1.24 11.14 8.84
N ALA A 125 2.40 11.61 8.40
CA ALA A 125 2.49 12.80 7.57
C ALA A 125 1.64 12.66 6.31
N GLN A 126 1.04 13.77 5.88
CA GLN A 126 0.16 13.78 4.70
C GLN A 126 0.87 13.30 3.43
N LYS A 127 2.19 13.52 3.35
CA LYS A 127 3.02 13.20 2.21
C LYS A 127 4.46 12.95 2.67
N ILE A 128 5.06 11.89 2.16
CA ILE A 128 6.47 11.54 2.37
C ILE A 128 7.06 11.16 1.02
N GLU A 129 8.13 11.84 0.59
CA GLU A 129 8.84 11.52 -0.63
C GLU A 129 10.12 10.72 -0.36
N PHE A 130 10.35 9.73 -1.20
CA PHE A 130 11.52 8.87 -1.18
C PHE A 130 12.19 8.91 -2.54
N GLN A 131 13.52 8.92 -2.55
CA GLN A 131 14.25 8.44 -3.72
C GLN A 131 14.17 6.91 -3.72
N ALA A 132 14.14 6.28 -4.88
CA ALA A 132 14.05 4.83 -4.97
C ALA A 132 14.88 4.28 -6.12
N VAL A 133 15.34 3.04 -5.94
CA VAL A 133 15.98 2.23 -6.99
C VAL A 133 15.16 0.97 -7.23
N SER A 134 15.00 0.60 -8.50
CA SER A 134 14.40 -0.68 -8.89
C SER A 134 15.43 -1.79 -8.75
N LEU A 135 15.05 -2.83 -8.01
CA LEU A 135 15.81 -4.07 -7.85
C LEU A 135 15.29 -5.16 -8.80
N GLN A 136 14.02 -5.07 -9.18
CA GLN A 136 13.37 -5.99 -10.11
C GLN A 136 12.17 -5.29 -10.74
N GLY A 137 11.96 -5.53 -12.04
CA GLY A 137 10.85 -4.94 -12.78
C GLY A 137 11.09 -3.48 -13.15
N ASP A 138 10.15 -2.91 -13.90
CA ASP A 138 10.17 -1.50 -14.29
C ASP A 138 9.04 -0.76 -13.57
N PRO A 139 9.35 0.10 -12.59
CA PRO A 139 8.34 0.91 -11.90
C PRO A 139 7.57 1.85 -12.81
N ALA A 140 8.10 2.20 -14.00
CA ALA A 140 7.35 2.97 -14.98
C ALA A 140 6.25 2.14 -15.68
N LEU A 141 6.34 0.80 -15.59
CA LEU A 141 5.42 -0.15 -16.23
C LEU A 141 5.02 -1.28 -15.26
N PRO A 142 4.36 -0.97 -14.12
CA PRO A 142 4.09 -1.93 -13.05
C PRO A 142 3.09 -3.03 -13.45
N ASP A 143 2.34 -2.86 -14.54
CA ASP A 143 1.44 -3.89 -15.09
C ASP A 143 2.19 -5.09 -15.71
N ASN A 144 3.46 -4.90 -16.09
CA ASN A 144 4.24 -5.94 -16.76
C ASN A 144 4.66 -7.07 -15.81
N GLY A 145 4.63 -6.83 -14.49
CA GLY A 145 4.95 -7.84 -13.49
C GLY A 145 5.35 -7.25 -12.15
N PRO A 146 5.82 -8.08 -11.21
CA PRO A 146 6.22 -7.62 -9.90
C PRO A 146 7.35 -6.60 -9.97
N VAL A 147 7.18 -5.51 -9.23
CA VAL A 147 8.18 -4.45 -9.08
C VAL A 147 8.71 -4.49 -7.66
N LYS A 148 10.04 -4.61 -7.50
CA LYS A 148 10.70 -4.58 -6.20
C LYS A 148 11.59 -3.36 -6.11
N MET A 149 11.42 -2.57 -5.07
CA MET A 149 12.10 -1.29 -4.91
C MET A 149 12.77 -1.20 -3.56
N LYS A 150 13.90 -0.52 -3.52
CA LYS A 150 14.49 -0.02 -2.29
C LYS A 150 14.28 1.49 -2.25
N LEU A 151 13.63 1.96 -1.20
CA LEU A 151 13.35 3.36 -0.96
C LEU A 151 14.39 3.91 0.01
N PHE A 152 14.74 5.18 -0.21
CA PHE A 152 15.71 5.96 0.52
C PHE A 152 15.03 7.25 0.98
N PHE A 153 15.04 7.47 2.28
CA PHE A 153 14.66 8.74 2.87
C PHE A 153 15.94 9.41 3.36
N GLU A 154 16.33 10.52 2.73
CA GLU A 154 17.56 11.24 3.07
C GLU A 154 17.41 12.07 4.36
N GLY A 155 16.21 12.57 4.63
CA GLY A 155 15.96 13.50 5.73
C GLY A 155 16.77 14.80 5.62
N LYS A 156 16.86 15.55 6.72
CA LYS A 156 17.67 16.79 6.81
C LYS A 156 19.06 16.56 7.40
N THR A 157 19.27 15.39 8.01
CA THR A 157 20.48 15.01 8.73
C THR A 157 20.78 13.54 8.43
N GLU A 158 22.04 13.14 8.56
CA GLU A 158 22.46 11.74 8.37
C GLU A 158 21.72 10.79 9.34
N ALA A 159 21.43 11.24 10.56
CA ALA A 159 20.65 10.47 11.53
C ALA A 159 19.18 10.26 11.13
N ALA A 160 18.65 11.09 10.23
CA ALA A 160 17.30 10.92 9.69
C ALA A 160 17.26 9.97 8.48
N TYR A 161 18.41 9.47 8.03
CA TYR A 161 18.49 8.55 6.91
C TYR A 161 17.81 7.22 7.23
N ALA A 162 16.92 6.78 6.35
CA ALA A 162 16.24 5.49 6.49
C ALA A 162 16.06 4.80 5.14
N GLU A 163 16.07 3.48 5.18
CA GLU A 163 15.80 2.64 4.03
C GLU A 163 14.68 1.64 4.33
N VAL A 164 13.88 1.33 3.30
CA VAL A 164 12.85 0.29 3.37
C VAL A 164 12.67 -0.35 2.01
N TYR A 165 12.27 -1.62 1.97
CA TYR A 165 11.87 -2.28 0.74
C TYR A 165 10.36 -2.13 0.53
N VAL A 166 9.98 -1.77 -0.69
CA VAL A 166 8.56 -1.78 -1.11
C VAL A 166 8.43 -2.56 -2.39
N ASN A 167 7.57 -3.59 -2.37
CA ASN A 167 7.27 -4.41 -3.55
C ASN A 167 5.79 -4.29 -3.92
N ILE A 168 5.50 -4.29 -5.22
CA ILE A 168 4.15 -4.20 -5.76
C ILE A 168 3.95 -5.34 -6.75
N ASP A 169 2.87 -6.09 -6.60
CA ASP A 169 2.40 -7.08 -7.57
C ASP A 169 0.91 -6.83 -7.85
N LEU A 170 0.64 -6.11 -8.94
CA LEU A 170 -0.72 -5.72 -9.33
C LEU A 170 -1.61 -6.94 -9.63
N LYS A 171 -1.02 -8.00 -10.22
CA LYS A 171 -1.76 -9.23 -10.57
C LYS A 171 -2.19 -9.99 -9.32
N LYS A 172 -1.41 -9.93 -8.25
CA LYS A 172 -1.75 -10.52 -6.95
C LYS A 172 -2.50 -9.56 -6.02
N GLY A 173 -2.67 -8.29 -6.40
CA GLY A 173 -3.28 -7.30 -5.53
C GLY A 173 -2.50 -7.09 -4.23
N ARG A 174 -1.16 -7.11 -4.28
CA ARG A 174 -0.30 -7.04 -3.08
C ARG A 174 0.66 -5.86 -3.11
N LEU A 175 0.78 -5.21 -1.96
CA LEU A 175 1.88 -4.31 -1.61
C LEU A 175 2.61 -4.88 -0.40
N GLU A 176 3.93 -4.93 -0.48
CA GLU A 176 4.81 -5.45 0.56
C GLU A 176 5.66 -4.30 1.10
N PHE A 177 5.62 -4.07 2.42
CA PHE A 177 6.46 -3.10 3.13
C PHE A 177 7.42 -3.87 4.04
N HIS A 178 8.65 -4.03 3.58
CA HIS A 178 9.61 -4.96 4.16
C HIS A 178 10.79 -4.22 4.77
N GLU A 179 11.16 -4.61 5.99
CA GLU A 179 12.23 -3.98 6.74
C GLU A 179 13.58 -4.22 6.07
N LYS A 180 14.34 -3.15 5.85
CA LYS A 180 15.69 -3.26 5.32
C LYS A 180 16.72 -3.60 6.39
N ASP A 181 16.63 -2.92 7.53
CA ASP A 181 17.58 -3.02 8.64
C ASP A 181 16.95 -2.50 9.93
N PRO A 182 17.04 -3.24 11.06
CA PRO A 182 16.56 -2.77 12.36
C PRO A 182 17.17 -1.44 12.82
N GLY A 183 18.37 -1.09 12.35
CA GLY A 183 19.02 0.19 12.65
C GLY A 183 18.30 1.41 12.07
N TYR A 184 17.40 1.23 11.08
CA TYR A 184 16.64 2.33 10.49
C TYR A 184 15.26 2.55 11.13
N ARG A 185 14.84 1.74 12.12
CA ARG A 185 13.48 1.79 12.68
C ARG A 185 13.09 3.17 13.18
N ASP A 186 13.92 3.79 14.02
CA ASP A 186 13.64 5.11 14.59
C ASP A 186 13.54 6.17 13.50
N ALA A 187 14.52 6.21 12.60
CA ALA A 187 14.56 7.15 11.49
C ALA A 187 13.38 6.96 10.52
N LEU A 188 12.96 5.73 10.26
CA LEU A 188 11.82 5.42 9.39
C LEU A 188 10.49 5.85 10.02
N ILE A 189 10.28 5.57 11.31
CA ILE A 189 9.09 6.05 12.03
C ILE A 189 9.05 7.58 12.03
N ASP A 190 10.18 8.24 12.28
CA ASP A 190 10.27 9.70 12.23
C ASP A 190 10.01 10.27 10.83
N ALA A 191 10.54 9.64 9.79
CA ALA A 191 10.28 10.01 8.39
C ALA A 191 8.78 9.94 8.06
N LEU A 192 8.11 8.85 8.46
CA LEU A 192 6.67 8.67 8.23
C LEU A 192 5.82 9.66 9.03
N ARG A 193 6.30 10.13 10.18
CA ARG A 193 5.62 11.12 11.03
C ARG A 193 5.81 12.56 10.56
N GLN A 194 7.01 12.92 10.15
CA GLN A 194 7.39 14.30 9.81
C GLN A 194 7.12 14.63 8.34
N GLY A 195 7.25 13.63 7.47
CA GLY A 195 7.17 13.81 6.02
C GLY A 195 8.31 14.64 5.46
N SER A 196 8.11 15.10 4.22
CA SER A 196 9.07 15.84 3.40
C SER A 196 8.49 17.16 2.92
#